data_AF-A0A969D208-F1
#
_entry.id   AF-A0A969D208-F1
#
_cell.length_a   1.000
_cell.length_b   1.000
_cell.length_c   1.000
_cell.angle_alpha   90.00
_cell.angle_beta   90.00
_cell.angle_gamma   90.00
#
_symmetry.space_group_name_H-M   'P 1'
#
loop_
_entity.id
_entity.type
_entity.pdbx_description
1 polymer ?
#
loop_
_entity_poly.entity_id
_entity_poly.type
_entity_poly.pdbx_seq_one_letter_code
_entity_poly.pdbx_strand_id
1 'polypeptide(L)' 'MQVYQDGVNAHRMASDYLMQTVEINAGDVLTLNLAPAGGWSATLHRVEQ' A
#
# COMPACT_ATOMS: atom_id res chain seq x y z
N MET A 1 6.17 -3.53 -7.00
CA MET A 1 4.95 -3.68 -6.18
C MET A 1 4.08 -2.45 -6.36
N GLN A 2 2.78 -2.63 -6.60
CA GLN A 2 1.81 -1.54 -6.59
C GLN A 2 0.98 -1.63 -5.30
N VAL A 3 0.98 -0.57 -4.50
CA VAL A 3 0.38 -0.51 -3.16
C VAL A 3 -0.76 0.49 -3.15
N TYR A 4 -1.87 0.10 -2.50
CA TYR A 4 -2.95 0.98 -2.13
C TYR A 4 -2.98 1.11 -0.61
N GLN A 5 -2.76 2.32 -0.10
CA GLN A 5 -2.74 2.60 1.33
C GLN A 5 -3.72 3.71 1.69
N ASP A 6 -4.25 3.62 2.91
CA ASP A 6 -5.16 4.62 3.46
C ASP A 6 -4.49 6.00 3.49
N GLY A 7 -5.20 7.00 2.96
CA GLY A 7 -4.84 8.40 3.16
C GLY A 7 -5.08 8.82 4.61
N VAL A 8 -4.49 9.95 5.01
CA VAL A 8 -4.58 10.47 6.39
C VAL A 8 -6.03 10.69 6.84
N ASN A 9 -6.96 10.94 5.90
CA ASN A 9 -8.38 11.15 6.18
C ASN A 9 -9.27 9.97 5.77
N ALA A 10 -8.70 8.79 5.48
CA ALA A 10 -9.46 7.60 5.06
C ALA A 10 -10.57 7.21 6.05
N HIS A 11 -10.37 7.51 7.34
CA HIS A 11 -11.36 7.32 8.40
C HIS A 11 -12.67 8.10 8.19
N ARG A 12 -12.65 9.17 7.38
CA ARG A 12 -13.79 10.05 7.10
C ARG A 12 -14.26 9.99 5.65
N MET A 13 -13.35 9.69 4.72
CA MET A 13 -13.61 9.65 3.28
C MET A 13 -12.92 8.44 2.67
N ALA A 14 -13.71 7.42 2.33
CA ALA A 14 -13.19 6.15 1.80
C ALA A 14 -12.44 6.26 0.46
N SER A 15 -12.59 7.37 -0.25
CA SER A 15 -11.85 7.67 -1.49
C SER A 15 -10.50 8.33 -1.25
N ASP A 16 -10.12 8.66 0.00
CA ASP A 16 -8.79 9.13 0.34
C ASP A 16 -7.83 7.93 0.47
N TYR A 17 -7.23 7.54 -0.65
CA TYR A 17 -6.21 6.50 -0.72
C TYR A 17 -5.04 6.96 -1.57
N LEU A 18 -3.85 6.47 -1.27
CA LEU A 18 -2.63 6.71 -2.04
C LEU A 18 -2.25 5.44 -2.81
N MET A 19 -1.97 5.60 -4.10
CA MET A 19 -1.41 4.54 -4.94
C MET A 19 0.08 4.79 -5.14
N GLN A 20 0.93 3.85 -4.74
CA GLN A 20 2.37 3.95 -4.87
C GLN A 20 2.96 2.73 -5.57
N THR A 21 3.91 2.97 -6.46
CA THR A 21 4.73 1.91 -7.06
C THR A 21 6.08 1.91 -6.35
N VAL A 22 6.44 0.78 -5.74
CA VAL A 22 7.69 0.59 -5.00
C VAL A 22 8.38 -0.66 -5.52
N GLU A 23 9.67 -0.56 -5.82
CA GLU A 23 10.49 -1.74 -6.07
C GLU A 23 10.82 -2.40 -4.72
N ILE A 24 10.64 -3.72 -4.66
CA ILE A 24 10.95 -4.51 -3.47
C ILE A 24 11.70 -5.77 -3.91
N ASN A 25 12.57 -6.24 -3.02
CA ASN A 25 13.32 -7.47 -3.17
C ASN A 25 12.80 -8.56 -2.24
N ALA A 26 13.17 -9.81 -2.54
CA ALA A 26 12.91 -10.92 -1.63
C ALA A 26 13.68 -10.68 -0.31
N GLY A 27 12.94 -10.55 0.80
CA GLY A 27 13.51 -10.33 2.13
C GLY A 27 13.25 -8.94 2.71
N ASP A 28 12.72 -8.00 1.92
CA ASP A 28 12.33 -6.68 2.44
C ASP A 28 11.18 -6.81 3.44
N VAL A 29 11.28 -6.06 4.55
CA VAL A 29 10.23 -5.99 5.59
C VAL A 29 9.48 -4.68 5.43
N LEU A 30 8.16 -4.77 5.26
CA LEU A 30 7.28 -3.61 5.10
C LEU A 30 6.56 -3.28 6.40
N THR A 31 6.67 -2.03 6.86
CA THR A 31 5.89 -1.50 7.99
C THR A 31 4.63 -0.85 7.46
N LEU A 32 3.46 -1.37 7.84
CA LEU A 32 2.16 -0.88 7.40
C LEU A 32 1.47 -0.12 8.54
N ASN A 33 1.13 1.16 8.32
CA ASN A 33 0.35 1.97 9.25
C ASN A 33 -1.10 2.02 8.76
N LEU A 34 -1.97 1.20 9.32
CA LEU A 34 -3.38 1.11 8.92
C LEU A 34 -4.27 1.97 9.80
N ALA A 35 -5.33 2.54 9.23
CA ALA A 35 -6.37 3.20 10.01
C ALA A 35 -7.23 2.15 10.77
N PRO A 36 -7.97 2.54 11.83
CA PRO A 36 -8.92 1.66 12.50
C PRO A 36 -9.96 1.12 11.50
N ALA A 37 -10.13 -0.21 11.44
CA ALA A 37 -10.96 -0.93 10.46
C ALA A 37 -10.55 -0.76 8.98
N GLY A 38 -9.35 -0.22 8.71
CA GLY A 38 -8.75 -0.16 7.39
C GLY A 38 -8.16 -1.49 6.92
N GLY A 39 -7.56 -1.49 5.74
CA GLY A 39 -6.94 -2.66 5.14
C GLY A 39 -5.80 -2.27 4.20
N TRP A 40 -5.02 -3.27 3.79
CA TRP A 40 -3.94 -3.07 2.84
C TRP A 40 -4.03 -4.09 1.71
N SER A 41 -3.79 -3.64 0.49
CA SER A 41 -3.74 -4.51 -0.68
C SER A 41 -2.62 -4.06 -1.61
N ALA A 42 -1.90 -5.04 -2.17
CA ALA A 42 -0.87 -4.78 -3.15
C ALA A 42 -0.81 -5.87 -4.21
N THR A 43 -0.42 -5.47 -5.42
CA THR A 43 -0.13 -6.39 -6.52
C THR A 43 1.38 -6.43 -6.75
N LEU A 44 1.94 -7.64 -6.74
CA LEU A 44 3.36 -7.88 -7.01
C LEU A 44 3.55 -8.22 -8.48
N HIS A 45 4.27 -7.34 -9.18
CA HIS A 45 4.73 -7.59 -10.53
C HIS A 45 6.24 -7.84 -10.49
N ARG A 46 6.68 -8.91 -11.15
CA ARG A 46 8.11 -9.11 -11.41
C ARG A 46 8.55 -8.05 -12.41
N VAL A 47 9.63 -7.35 -12.10
CA VAL A 47 10.31 -6.49 -13.08
C VAL A 47 11.17 -7.42 -13.93
N GLU A 48 10.84 -7.57 -15.22
CA GLU A 48 11.76 -8.18 -16.17
C GLU A 48 12.89 -7.18 -16.45
N GLN A 49 14.14 -7.65 -16.34
CA GLN A 49 15.34 -6.85 -16.59
C GLN A 49 15.60 -6.69 -18.08
#